data_AF-A0A8J2M4P1-F1
#
_entry.id   AF-A0A8J2M4P1-F1
#
_cell.length_a   1.000
_cell.length_b   1.000
_cell.length_c   1.000
_cell.angle_alpha   90.00
_cell.angle_beta   90.00
_cell.angle_gamma   90.00
#
_symmetry.space_group_name_H-M   'P 1'
#
loop_
_entity.id
_entity.type
_entity.pdbx_description
1 polymer ?
#
loop_
_entity_poly.entity_id
_entity_poly.type
_entity_poly.pdbx_seq_one_letter_code
_entity_poly.pdbx_strand_id
1 'polypeptide(L)'
;MASTNSDDSLLAALSVATCTEEFIDFISLPAIDYKIMFSVSVAGIGILPGEFAAGGALRFHLPVQEKKSVNITGDAKFPNLEWKYVVQMRFRVGTCESDTDRVVDGDLFELGKRYPPIVLRIGDENIRRVRIEMKFVEMIHNFLPTFEYGDITLKFKDEILHVYKALLSLHSNYMAGKLKFAEEGDVVDMGESDANDFKELLYQIYPTKRPIWANLKGLTRAAVGFQADGIIDRITSYIVNYESMYMEQKIAEAIKLELPNAIEELVYKAEQDGYWVDIIRNGLNPELEYGDAIYNSIILPAIAKAKSLPLGTPIRDQFFKEINFRIPPKNDNDNDTVVLIVNGIKLYVNRGIMKINNDTMFGRSNEGHMIAQVSCELAEECVKINKPPLYIIEALLQHIHPPNKPIESVLLRPLLIFCNAYHMENAMNSIEGYLIQEPPVSPERFIESFELAEKYSLENLFRRNLHRIENSCRHFALPMINHANFKKLMEQTRSQILDRFCSGWAVGGMNPTKRLSRLLTIEGVDGNTAAEQDKKLSTFMEIDSQAAFGSSEEIN
;
A
#
# COMPACT_ATOMS: atom_id res chain seq x y z
N MET A 1 -57.61 17.18 -5.98
CA MET A 1 -56.95 17.58 -7.24
C MET A 1 -56.19 18.87 -6.91
N ALA A 2 -54.90 18.79 -6.55
CA ALA A 2 -53.72 18.69 -7.43
C ALA A 2 -53.47 20.03 -8.18
N SER A 3 -52.28 20.60 -8.35
CA SER A 3 -50.88 20.38 -7.92
C SER A 3 -50.07 21.56 -8.52
N THR A 4 -49.22 22.28 -7.77
CA THR A 4 -47.73 22.29 -7.82
C THR A 4 -47.03 23.32 -8.72
N ASN A 5 -45.78 23.61 -8.30
CA ASN A 5 -44.62 24.26 -8.93
C ASN A 5 -44.44 25.72 -8.51
N SER A 6 -43.54 26.14 -7.59
CA SER A 6 -42.28 25.63 -7.00
C SER A 6 -41.00 25.66 -7.84
N ASP A 7 -40.99 26.22 -9.05
CA ASP A 7 -39.78 26.29 -9.88
C ASP A 7 -39.10 27.68 -9.94
N ASP A 8 -39.76 28.75 -9.48
CA ASP A 8 -39.22 30.12 -9.66
C ASP A 8 -38.12 30.52 -8.66
N SER A 9 -37.83 29.70 -7.65
CA SER A 9 -36.73 29.95 -6.69
C SER A 9 -35.39 29.31 -7.11
N LEU A 10 -35.40 28.38 -8.07
CA LEU A 10 -34.20 27.68 -8.54
C LEU A 10 -33.55 28.38 -9.75
N LEU A 11 -34.33 29.19 -10.48
CA LEU A 11 -33.86 29.91 -11.68
C LEU A 11 -33.17 31.25 -11.37
N ALA A 12 -33.31 31.80 -10.16
CA ALA A 12 -32.56 32.98 -9.73
C ALA A 12 -31.12 32.66 -9.27
N ALA A 13 -30.78 31.39 -9.07
CA ALA A 13 -29.45 30.95 -8.61
C ALA A 13 -28.51 30.49 -9.75
N LEU A 14 -28.96 30.55 -11.02
CA LEU A 14 -28.21 30.06 -12.19
C LEU A 14 -27.81 31.20 -13.16
N SER A 15 -27.71 32.42 -12.65
CA SER A 15 -27.24 33.59 -13.41
C SER A 15 -25.72 33.75 -13.28
N VAL A 16 -25.01 33.29 -14.32
CA VAL A 16 -23.79 33.89 -14.89
C VAL A 16 -22.71 34.36 -13.91
N ALA A 17 -21.85 33.42 -13.55
CA ALA A 17 -20.40 33.62 -13.58
C ALA A 17 -19.80 32.33 -14.15
N THR A 18 -19.38 32.37 -15.41
CA THR A 18 -18.62 31.28 -16.03
C THR A 18 -17.38 31.02 -15.19
N CYS A 19 -17.18 29.75 -14.78
CA CYS A 19 -16.14 29.26 -13.86
C CYS A 19 -14.69 29.36 -14.41
N THR A 20 -14.32 30.50 -14.97
CA THR A 20 -12.98 30.80 -15.47
C THR A 20 -12.36 32.04 -14.85
N GLU A 21 -13.02 32.75 -13.93
CA GLU A 21 -12.46 33.96 -13.29
C GLU A 21 -12.39 33.95 -11.75
N GLU A 22 -12.74 32.87 -11.05
CA GLU A 22 -12.66 32.80 -9.57
C GLU A 22 -11.96 31.54 -9.00
N PHE A 23 -10.98 30.97 -9.70
CA PHE A 23 -10.05 30.00 -9.10
C PHE A 23 -8.60 30.44 -9.25
N ILE A 24 -8.30 31.64 -8.75
CA ILE A 24 -6.93 32.14 -8.58
C ILE A 24 -6.31 31.57 -7.28
N ASP A 25 -7.11 30.95 -6.41
CA ASP A 25 -6.66 30.22 -5.23
C ASP A 25 -7.10 28.75 -5.29
N PHE A 26 -6.40 27.97 -6.11
CA PHE A 26 -6.35 26.53 -5.91
C PHE A 26 -5.60 26.29 -4.59
N ILE A 27 -6.26 25.66 -3.62
CA ILE A 27 -5.60 25.27 -2.37
C ILE A 27 -4.40 24.41 -2.73
N SER A 28 -3.22 24.90 -2.38
CA SER A 28 -1.98 24.16 -2.50
C SER A 28 -2.11 22.83 -1.76
N LEU A 29 -2.05 21.71 -2.48
CA LEU A 29 -1.33 20.56 -1.92
C LEU A 29 0.06 21.11 -1.55
N PRO A 30 0.55 20.92 -0.32
CA PRO A 30 1.56 21.79 0.29
C PRO A 30 2.72 21.99 -0.68
N ALA A 31 2.76 23.20 -1.24
CA ALA A 31 3.89 23.68 -1.98
C ALA A 31 5.09 23.66 -1.02
N ILE A 32 6.24 23.26 -1.56
CA ILE A 32 7.61 23.34 -1.01
C ILE A 32 8.24 21.99 -0.57
N ASP A 33 7.49 20.97 -0.14
CA ASP A 33 8.08 19.70 0.37
C ASP A 33 7.68 18.44 -0.44
N TYR A 34 7.77 18.46 -1.77
CA TYR A 34 7.63 17.22 -2.54
C TYR A 34 8.67 16.18 -2.06
N LYS A 35 8.22 15.14 -1.36
CA LYS A 35 9.09 14.04 -0.91
C LYS A 35 9.67 13.24 -2.09
N ILE A 36 9.01 13.28 -3.24
CA ILE A 36 9.36 12.55 -4.48
C ILE A 36 9.54 13.54 -5.62
N MET A 37 10.64 13.41 -6.35
CA MET A 37 10.96 14.12 -7.59
C MET A 37 10.64 13.21 -8.76
N PHE A 38 9.89 13.70 -9.75
CA PHE A 38 9.62 12.95 -10.97
C PHE A 38 10.58 13.37 -12.07
N SER A 39 11.06 12.39 -12.82
CA SER A 39 11.98 12.59 -13.91
C SER A 39 11.41 11.99 -15.18
N VAL A 40 11.59 12.70 -16.29
CA VAL A 40 11.21 12.23 -17.62
C VAL A 40 12.49 12.06 -18.41
N SER A 41 12.86 10.83 -18.76
CA SER A 41 13.96 10.61 -19.70
C SER A 41 13.42 10.45 -21.11
N VAL A 42 14.01 11.17 -22.06
CA VAL A 42 13.67 11.06 -23.48
C VAL A 42 14.86 10.48 -24.23
N ALA A 43 14.65 9.41 -24.99
CA ALA A 43 15.70 8.80 -25.79
C ALA A 43 16.35 9.82 -26.73
N GLY A 44 17.69 9.88 -26.71
CA GLY A 44 18.48 10.84 -27.50
C GLY A 44 18.68 12.22 -26.87
N ILE A 45 17.99 12.55 -25.77
CA ILE A 45 18.07 13.89 -25.12
C ILE A 45 18.58 13.79 -23.69
N GLY A 46 18.21 12.74 -22.96
CA GLY A 46 18.58 12.55 -21.55
C GLY A 46 17.44 12.84 -20.59
N ILE A 47 17.77 13.08 -19.32
CA ILE A 47 16.82 13.30 -18.23
C ILE A 47 16.40 14.77 -18.22
N LEU A 48 15.08 15.01 -18.29
CA LEU A 48 14.46 16.30 -18.03
C LEU A 48 13.88 16.25 -16.60
N PRO A 49 14.45 17.01 -15.65
CA PRO A 49 13.85 17.15 -14.33
C PRO A 49 12.54 17.94 -14.46
N GLY A 50 11.45 17.39 -13.94
CA GLY A 50 10.14 18.03 -13.94
C GLY A 50 9.62 18.18 -12.53
N GLU A 51 9.10 19.36 -12.20
CA GLU A 51 8.37 19.60 -10.96
C GLU A 51 6.86 19.54 -11.23
N PHE A 52 6.08 19.06 -10.26
CA PHE A 52 4.63 19.06 -10.38
C PHE A 52 4.09 20.50 -10.40
N ALA A 53 3.26 20.79 -11.39
CA ALA A 53 2.39 21.96 -11.31
C ALA A 53 1.34 21.74 -10.21
N ALA A 54 0.87 22.83 -9.59
CA ALA A 54 -0.13 22.81 -8.51
C ALA A 54 -1.41 22.00 -8.84
N GLY A 55 -1.73 21.80 -10.12
CA GLY A 55 -2.85 20.98 -10.60
C GLY A 55 -2.54 19.50 -10.89
N GLY A 56 -1.39 18.96 -10.48
CA GLY A 56 -1.05 17.54 -10.67
C GLY A 56 -0.63 17.13 -12.10
N ALA A 57 -0.33 18.11 -12.95
CA ALA A 57 0.11 17.88 -14.32
C ALA A 57 1.63 17.96 -14.46
N LEU A 58 2.19 17.09 -15.31
CA LEU A 58 3.57 17.12 -15.78
C LEU A 58 3.55 17.44 -17.28
N ARG A 59 4.03 18.63 -17.66
CA ARG A 59 4.07 19.06 -19.07
C ARG A 59 5.52 19.12 -19.55
N PHE A 60 5.81 18.50 -20.70
CA PHE A 60 7.11 18.63 -21.36
C PHE A 60 6.94 18.72 -22.89
N HIS A 61 7.89 19.41 -23.52
CA HIS A 61 7.94 19.53 -24.98
C HIS A 61 8.92 18.51 -25.53
N LEU A 62 8.53 17.78 -26.58
CA LEU A 62 9.40 16.79 -27.21
C LEU A 62 10.25 17.47 -28.30
N PRO A 63 11.59 17.32 -28.29
CA PRO A 63 12.40 17.80 -29.40
C PRO A 63 12.25 16.90 -30.63
N VAL A 64 12.65 17.41 -31.79
CA VAL A 64 12.35 16.84 -33.11
C VAL A 64 13.40 15.80 -33.53
N GLN A 65 13.25 14.52 -33.14
CA GLN A 65 14.04 13.38 -33.68
C GLN A 65 13.23 12.06 -33.73
N GLU A 66 13.71 11.10 -34.55
CA GLU A 66 12.97 9.99 -35.21
C GLU A 66 12.55 8.79 -34.33
N LYS A 67 13.01 8.66 -33.09
CA LYS A 67 12.49 7.64 -32.16
C LYS A 67 12.42 8.18 -30.74
N LYS A 68 11.19 8.47 -30.29
CA LYS A 68 10.94 9.06 -28.97
C LYS A 68 10.34 7.99 -28.07
N SER A 69 11.17 7.37 -27.25
CA SER A 69 10.69 6.71 -26.03
C SER A 69 10.85 7.67 -24.86
N VAL A 70 9.77 7.88 -24.13
CA VAL A 70 9.72 8.71 -22.93
C VAL A 70 9.55 7.79 -21.73
N ASN A 71 10.51 7.76 -20.82
CA ASN A 71 10.38 7.01 -19.58
C ASN A 71 10.07 7.95 -18.43
N ILE A 72 9.03 7.62 -17.67
CA ILE A 72 8.62 8.35 -16.46
C ILE A 72 9.12 7.56 -15.26
N THR A 73 9.95 8.19 -14.44
CA THR A 73 10.46 7.67 -13.18
C THR A 73 10.16 8.64 -12.04
N GLY A 74 10.26 8.14 -10.80
CA GLY A 74 10.26 8.98 -9.61
C GLY A 74 11.39 8.56 -8.69
N ASP A 75 11.95 9.52 -7.96
CA ASP A 75 13.00 9.32 -6.98
C ASP A 75 12.64 10.07 -5.70
N ALA A 76 12.87 9.46 -4.54
CA ALA A 76 12.66 10.15 -3.27
C ALA A 76 13.79 11.15 -3.01
N LYS A 77 13.44 12.34 -2.49
CA LYS A 77 14.43 13.28 -1.93
C LYS A 77 15.16 12.69 -0.72
N PHE A 78 14.49 11.78 0.00
CA PHE A 78 15.02 11.12 1.18
C PHE A 78 15.37 9.66 0.86
N PRO A 79 16.64 9.23 1.02
CA PRO A 79 17.07 7.88 0.65
C PRO A 79 16.42 6.78 1.51
N ASN A 80 16.06 7.10 2.76
CA ASN A 80 15.40 6.21 3.72
C ASN A 80 13.87 6.17 3.60
N LEU A 81 13.29 6.79 2.57
CA LEU A 81 11.86 6.71 2.30
C LEU A 81 11.56 5.51 1.38
N GLU A 82 10.66 4.63 1.82
CA GLU A 82 9.93 3.72 0.91
C GLU A 82 8.65 4.43 0.47
N TRP A 83 8.39 4.42 -0.83
CA TRP A 83 7.22 5.09 -1.39
C TRP A 83 6.62 4.32 -2.56
N LYS A 84 5.30 4.45 -2.67
CA LYS A 84 4.49 3.90 -3.75
C LYS A 84 3.29 4.81 -3.96
N TYR A 85 2.96 5.10 -5.21
CA TYR A 85 1.76 5.79 -5.61
C TYR A 85 0.94 4.93 -6.55
N VAL A 86 -0.38 4.99 -6.38
CA VAL A 86 -1.34 4.58 -7.39
C VAL A 86 -1.93 5.84 -8.00
N VAL A 87 -1.76 6.01 -9.31
CA VAL A 87 -2.11 7.24 -10.01
C VAL A 87 -2.98 6.94 -11.22
N GLN A 88 -4.09 7.69 -11.34
CA GLN A 88 -4.88 7.72 -12.55
C GLN A 88 -4.22 8.72 -13.50
N MET A 89 -3.75 8.24 -14.65
CA MET A 89 -2.97 9.04 -15.60
C MET A 89 -3.68 9.12 -16.94
N ARG A 90 -3.67 10.31 -17.54
CA ARG A 90 -4.07 10.55 -18.94
C ARG A 90 -2.90 11.09 -19.73
N PHE A 91 -2.76 10.57 -20.94
CA PHE A 91 -1.78 11.03 -21.91
C PHE A 91 -2.49 11.81 -22.99
N ARG A 92 -2.12 13.08 -23.12
CA ARG A 92 -2.59 13.96 -24.17
C ARG A 92 -1.49 14.23 -25.18
N VAL A 93 -1.86 14.31 -26.44
CA VAL A 93 -0.94 14.63 -27.54
C VAL A 93 -1.43 15.84 -28.33
N GLY A 94 -0.49 16.65 -28.78
CA GLY A 94 -0.74 17.81 -29.64
C GLY A 94 0.10 17.74 -30.91
N THR A 95 -0.49 18.20 -32.02
CA THR A 95 0.16 18.29 -33.34
C THR A 95 0.55 19.74 -33.66
N CYS A 96 1.24 19.96 -34.78
CA CYS A 96 1.48 21.31 -35.31
C CYS A 96 0.19 22.01 -35.80
N GLU A 97 -0.82 21.23 -36.17
CA GLU A 97 -2.02 21.72 -36.86
C GLU A 97 -3.14 22.15 -35.89
N SER A 98 -3.03 21.75 -34.62
CA SER A 98 -4.00 22.06 -33.58
C SER A 98 -3.30 22.61 -32.36
N ASP A 99 -3.82 23.69 -31.79
CA ASP A 99 -3.37 24.22 -30.49
C ASP A 99 -3.94 23.44 -29.30
N THR A 100 -4.93 22.57 -29.54
CA THR A 100 -5.52 21.71 -28.51
C THR A 100 -4.81 20.37 -28.41
N ASP A 101 -4.55 19.92 -27.18
CA ASP A 101 -4.02 18.58 -26.90
C ASP A 101 -5.18 17.61 -26.64
N ARG A 102 -5.22 16.47 -27.33
CA ARG A 102 -6.28 15.45 -27.21
C ARG A 102 -5.84 14.28 -26.35
N VAL A 103 -6.74 13.72 -25.53
CA VAL A 103 -6.47 12.49 -24.77
C VAL A 103 -6.40 11.33 -25.76
N VAL A 104 -5.35 10.51 -25.68
CA VAL A 104 -5.14 9.37 -26.60
C VAL A 104 -4.88 8.04 -25.88
N ASP A 105 -4.51 8.09 -24.60
CA ASP A 105 -4.42 6.92 -23.73
C ASP A 105 -4.61 7.37 -22.27
N GLY A 106 -4.97 6.44 -21.40
CA GLY A 106 -5.10 6.66 -19.97
C GLY A 106 -5.40 5.37 -19.23
N ASP A 107 -4.90 5.26 -18.01
CA ASP A 107 -5.11 4.08 -17.16
C ASP A 107 -4.76 4.40 -15.70
N LEU A 108 -4.93 3.40 -14.83
CA LEU A 108 -4.44 3.41 -13.47
C LEU A 108 -3.04 2.78 -13.43
N PHE A 109 -2.04 3.50 -12.91
CA PHE A 109 -0.64 3.07 -12.87
C PHE A 109 -0.11 3.00 -11.44
N GLU A 110 0.89 2.14 -11.24
CA GLU A 110 1.73 2.11 -10.04
C GLU A 110 3.09 2.71 -10.32
N LEU A 111 3.49 3.64 -9.45
CA LEU A 111 4.81 4.26 -9.43
C LEU A 111 5.42 4.03 -8.05
N GLY A 112 6.73 3.87 -7.96
CA GLY A 112 7.39 3.71 -6.67
C GLY A 112 8.88 3.48 -6.80
N LYS A 113 9.59 3.55 -5.67
CA LYS A 113 11.06 3.41 -5.59
C LYS A 113 11.61 2.18 -6.29
N ARG A 114 10.81 1.12 -6.33
CA ARG A 114 11.20 -0.21 -6.79
C ARG A 114 10.31 -0.72 -7.94
N TYR A 115 9.56 0.18 -8.56
CA TYR A 115 8.69 -0.14 -9.69
C TYR A 115 9.38 0.24 -11.00
N PRO A 116 9.22 -0.56 -12.06
CA PRO A 116 9.76 -0.22 -13.36
C PRO A 116 9.10 1.06 -13.92
N PRO A 117 9.83 1.81 -14.78
CA PRO A 117 9.30 3.04 -15.37
C PRO A 117 8.09 2.79 -16.28
N ILE A 118 7.23 3.81 -16.40
CA ILE A 118 6.24 3.86 -17.47
C ILE A 118 6.97 4.33 -18.74
N VAL A 119 6.86 3.57 -19.82
CA VAL A 119 7.52 3.83 -21.10
C VAL A 119 6.47 4.24 -22.14
N LEU A 120 6.51 5.48 -22.60
CA LEU A 120 5.67 5.97 -23.70
C LEU A 120 6.46 5.93 -25.00
N ARG A 121 5.99 5.17 -25.99
CA ARG A 121 6.52 5.14 -27.35
C ARG A 121 5.64 6.01 -28.23
N ILE A 122 6.24 6.97 -28.91
CA ILE A 122 5.52 7.81 -29.87
C ILE A 122 5.44 7.06 -31.19
N GLY A 123 4.22 6.67 -31.59
CA GLY A 123 3.96 5.90 -32.81
C GLY A 123 3.68 6.76 -34.04
N ASP A 124 3.44 8.05 -33.86
CA ASP A 124 3.09 9.00 -34.92
C ASP A 124 4.05 10.19 -34.94
N GLU A 125 4.66 10.45 -36.10
CA GLU A 125 5.64 11.52 -36.31
C GLU A 125 5.04 12.93 -36.18
N ASN A 126 3.73 13.06 -36.36
CA ASN A 126 3.01 14.33 -36.25
C ASN A 126 2.81 14.76 -34.78
N ILE A 127 3.05 13.87 -33.81
CA ILE A 127 2.99 14.20 -32.39
C ILE A 127 4.20 15.08 -32.02
N ARG A 128 3.91 16.33 -31.65
CA ARG A 128 4.93 17.32 -31.25
C ARG A 128 4.90 17.66 -29.77
N ARG A 129 3.74 17.52 -29.12
CA ARG A 129 3.55 17.80 -27.70
C ARG A 129 2.97 16.59 -27.01
N VAL A 130 3.44 16.29 -25.80
CA VAL A 130 2.87 15.28 -24.91
C VAL A 130 2.63 15.94 -23.56
N ARG A 131 1.40 15.85 -23.06
CA ARG A 131 1.01 16.32 -21.75
C ARG A 131 0.53 15.14 -20.92
N ILE A 132 1.06 15.02 -19.71
CA ILE A 132 0.67 13.98 -18.78
C ILE A 132 -0.11 14.62 -17.66
N GLU A 133 -1.34 14.17 -17.49
CA GLU A 133 -2.22 14.63 -16.41
C GLU A 133 -2.36 13.48 -15.42
N MET A 134 -2.11 13.75 -14.13
CA MET A 134 -2.13 12.72 -13.08
C MET A 134 -3.07 13.12 -11.94
N LYS A 135 -3.80 12.14 -11.41
CA LYS A 135 -4.54 12.28 -10.15
C LYS A 135 -4.18 11.12 -9.23
N PHE A 136 -3.78 11.42 -8.00
CA PHE A 136 -3.43 10.40 -7.00
C PHE A 136 -4.67 9.68 -6.49
N VAL A 137 -4.60 8.35 -6.49
CA VAL A 137 -5.63 7.46 -5.94
C VAL A 137 -5.17 6.91 -4.60
N GLU A 138 -3.89 6.54 -4.49
CA GLU A 138 -3.27 6.10 -3.23
C GLU A 138 -1.84 6.63 -3.14
N MET A 139 -1.43 7.01 -1.93
CA MET A 139 -0.08 7.45 -1.60
C MET A 139 0.44 6.72 -0.37
N ILE A 140 1.62 6.12 -0.52
CA ILE A 140 2.34 5.47 0.56
C ILE A 140 3.67 6.20 0.73
N HIS A 141 3.86 6.75 1.93
CA HIS A 141 5.15 7.24 2.42
C HIS A 141 5.47 6.50 3.71
N ASN A 142 6.52 5.69 3.67
CA ASN A 142 7.00 4.98 4.86
C ASN A 142 8.48 5.31 5.07
N PHE A 143 8.74 6.25 5.96
CA PHE A 143 10.11 6.52 6.41
C PHE A 143 10.59 5.31 7.21
N LEU A 144 11.70 4.73 6.76
CA LEU A 144 12.32 3.64 7.47
C LEU A 144 12.91 4.16 8.77
N PRO A 145 12.76 3.43 9.88
CA PRO A 145 13.29 3.84 11.18
C PRO A 145 14.81 4.03 11.10
N THR A 146 15.31 5.07 11.76
CA THR A 146 16.75 5.33 11.94
C THR A 146 17.35 4.55 13.11
N PHE A 147 16.50 3.90 13.92
CA PHE A 147 16.89 3.13 15.11
C PHE A 147 17.59 4.00 16.17
N GLU A 148 17.08 5.21 16.38
CA GLU A 148 17.51 6.13 17.45
C GLU A 148 16.77 5.91 18.78
N TYR A 149 15.70 5.10 18.77
CA TYR A 149 14.87 4.83 19.94
C TYR A 149 14.71 3.32 20.17
N GLY A 150 14.85 2.89 21.42
CA GLY A 150 14.77 1.50 21.85
C GLY A 150 14.97 1.37 23.35
N ASP A 151 14.78 0.17 23.90
CA ASP A 151 15.08 -0.14 25.29
C ASP A 151 16.51 -0.66 25.48
N ILE A 152 17.16 -1.14 24.43
CA ILE A 152 18.57 -1.56 24.44
C ILE A 152 19.33 -0.98 23.26
N THR A 153 20.64 -0.95 23.41
CA THR A 153 21.60 -0.45 22.42
C THR A 153 22.42 -1.61 21.86
N LEU A 154 22.35 -1.86 20.56
CA LEU A 154 23.20 -2.83 19.88
C LEU A 154 24.41 -2.12 19.26
N LYS A 155 25.61 -2.51 19.67
CA LYS A 155 26.86 -1.95 19.15
C LYS A 155 27.44 -2.87 18.07
N PHE A 156 27.41 -2.41 16.83
CA PHE A 156 28.11 -3.04 15.70
C PHE A 156 29.46 -2.37 15.48
N LYS A 157 30.24 -2.91 14.53
CA LYS A 157 31.55 -2.37 14.17
C LYS A 157 31.50 -0.90 13.76
N ASP A 158 30.55 -0.56 12.88
CA ASP A 158 30.52 0.74 12.19
C ASP A 158 29.40 1.66 12.69
N GLU A 159 28.44 1.15 13.48
CA GLU A 159 27.28 1.91 13.94
C GLU A 159 26.66 1.34 15.22
N ILE A 160 25.80 2.11 15.86
CA ILE A 160 24.99 1.72 17.01
C ILE A 160 23.50 1.80 16.63
N LEU A 161 22.72 0.78 17.01
CA LEU A 161 21.28 0.73 16.76
C LEU A 161 20.52 0.60 18.09
N HIS A 162 19.55 1.47 18.33
CA HIS A 162 18.63 1.36 19.46
C HIS A 162 17.40 0.58 19.00
N VAL A 163 17.06 -0.46 19.75
CA VAL A 163 16.02 -1.43 19.38
C VAL A 163 15.20 -1.83 20.60
N TYR A 164 14.02 -2.42 20.37
CA TYR A 164 13.24 -3.05 21.42
C TYR A 164 13.61 -4.54 21.53
N LYS A 165 14.22 -4.92 22.65
CA LYS A 165 14.62 -6.30 22.97
C LYS A 165 13.49 -7.29 22.74
N ALA A 166 12.29 -6.99 23.24
CA ALA A 166 11.13 -7.85 23.14
C ALA A 166 10.69 -8.15 21.70
N LEU A 167 11.00 -7.27 20.73
CA LEU A 167 10.76 -7.55 19.30
C LEU A 167 11.79 -8.52 18.73
N LEU A 168 13.06 -8.39 19.12
CA LEU A 168 14.11 -9.29 18.67
C LEU A 168 13.90 -10.70 19.22
N SER A 169 13.59 -10.81 20.51
CA SER A 169 13.26 -12.09 21.15
C SER A 169 12.08 -12.79 20.49
N LEU A 170 11.06 -12.02 20.07
CA LEU A 170 9.86 -12.55 19.42
C LEU A 170 10.16 -13.22 18.08
N HIS A 171 11.16 -12.72 17.34
CA HIS A 171 11.50 -13.21 16.01
C HIS A 171 12.71 -14.17 15.97
N SER A 172 13.48 -14.28 17.06
CA SER A 172 14.69 -15.10 17.13
C SER A 172 14.93 -15.65 18.54
N ASN A 173 14.90 -16.98 18.68
CA ASN A 173 15.28 -17.65 19.93
C ASN A 173 16.75 -17.44 20.27
N TYR A 174 17.61 -17.30 19.25
CA TYR A 174 19.01 -16.95 19.43
C TYR A 174 19.16 -15.57 20.07
N MET A 175 18.42 -14.56 19.58
CA MET A 175 18.45 -13.21 20.15
C MET A 175 17.81 -13.17 21.54
N ALA A 176 16.72 -13.92 21.77
CA ALA A 176 16.16 -14.08 23.11
C ALA A 176 17.18 -14.62 24.11
N GLY A 177 17.97 -15.63 23.70
CA GLY A 177 19.07 -16.18 24.50
C GLY A 177 20.21 -15.18 24.71
N LYS A 178 20.66 -14.50 23.65
CA LYS A 178 21.76 -13.53 23.69
C LYS A 178 21.43 -12.30 24.55
N LEU A 179 20.18 -11.85 24.50
CA LEU A 179 19.71 -10.65 25.20
C LEU A 179 19.10 -10.95 26.57
N LYS A 180 19.08 -12.21 27.01
CA LYS A 180 18.36 -12.65 28.22
C LYS A 180 18.61 -11.75 29.43
N PHE A 181 19.87 -11.39 29.67
CA PHE A 181 20.30 -10.58 30.82
C PHE A 181 20.46 -9.08 30.54
N ALA A 182 20.19 -8.63 29.31
CA ALA A 182 20.22 -7.20 28.99
C ALA A 182 18.99 -6.50 29.61
N GLU A 183 19.25 -5.43 30.34
CA GLU A 183 18.28 -4.53 30.95
C GLU A 183 18.11 -3.24 30.13
N GLU A 184 17.11 -2.43 30.49
CA GLU A 184 16.85 -1.17 29.80
C GLU A 184 18.04 -0.20 29.92
N GLY A 185 18.53 0.30 28.79
CA GLY A 185 19.71 1.14 28.69
C GLY A 185 21.02 0.39 28.43
N ASP A 186 21.02 -0.94 28.46
CA ASP A 186 22.23 -1.72 28.25
C ASP A 186 22.77 -1.61 26.81
N VAL A 187 24.10 -1.71 26.71
CA VAL A 187 24.82 -1.80 25.43
C VAL A 187 25.29 -3.24 25.22
N VAL A 188 24.80 -3.87 24.16
CA VAL A 188 25.13 -5.25 23.77
C VAL A 188 26.06 -5.24 22.57
N ASP A 189 27.23 -5.85 22.73
CA ASP A 189 28.22 -5.96 21.66
C ASP A 189 27.80 -7.04 20.62
N MET A 190 27.73 -6.61 19.35
CA MET A 190 27.39 -7.45 18.20
C MET A 190 28.63 -7.88 17.40
N GLY A 191 29.83 -7.53 17.88
CA GLY A 191 31.11 -7.88 17.29
C GLY A 191 31.35 -7.22 15.94
N GLU A 192 32.12 -7.90 15.08
CA GLU A 192 32.54 -7.40 13.75
C GLU A 192 31.43 -7.48 12.68
N SER A 193 30.17 -7.68 13.06
CA SER A 193 29.06 -7.77 12.12
C SER A 193 28.75 -6.40 11.49
N ASP A 194 28.40 -6.39 10.20
CA ASP A 194 27.89 -5.18 9.53
C ASP A 194 26.44 -4.90 9.95
N ALA A 195 26.17 -3.65 10.34
CA ALA A 195 24.84 -3.19 10.71
C ALA A 195 23.87 -3.15 9.52
N ASN A 196 24.34 -3.01 8.28
CA ASN A 196 23.47 -2.83 7.11
C ASN A 196 22.56 -4.03 6.85
N ASP A 197 23.11 -5.24 6.85
CA ASP A 197 22.31 -6.46 6.68
C ASP A 197 21.35 -6.63 7.87
N PHE A 198 21.77 -6.29 9.09
CA PHE A 198 20.92 -6.35 10.27
C PHE A 198 19.77 -5.33 10.22
N LYS A 199 19.97 -4.13 9.66
CA LYS A 199 18.90 -3.16 9.44
C LYS A 199 17.81 -3.70 8.53
N GLU A 200 18.17 -4.49 7.49
CA GLU A 200 17.18 -5.15 6.65
C GLU A 200 16.29 -6.10 7.46
N LEU A 201 16.90 -6.87 8.38
CA LEU A 201 16.17 -7.72 9.30
C LEU A 201 15.23 -6.89 10.21
N LEU A 202 15.73 -5.80 10.79
CA LEU A 202 14.93 -4.91 11.62
C LEU A 202 13.76 -4.29 10.86
N TYR A 203 13.94 -3.90 9.59
CA TYR A 203 12.84 -3.38 8.78
C TYR A 203 11.72 -4.41 8.54
N GLN A 204 12.02 -5.70 8.62
CA GLN A 204 11.00 -6.75 8.55
C GLN A 204 10.34 -7.09 9.90
N ILE A 205 11.00 -6.76 11.02
CA ILE A 205 10.48 -6.93 12.38
C ILE A 205 9.59 -5.75 12.79
N TYR A 206 10.03 -4.53 12.47
CA TYR A 206 9.26 -3.31 12.69
C TYR A 206 8.14 -3.20 11.65
N PRO A 207 7.05 -2.45 11.94
CA PRO A 207 5.86 -2.36 11.09
C PRO A 207 6.10 -1.44 9.87
N THR A 208 7.17 -1.69 9.13
CA THR A 208 7.52 -0.95 7.91
C THR A 208 6.79 -1.54 6.70
N LYS A 209 6.74 -0.76 5.62
CA LYS A 209 6.24 -1.21 4.31
C LYS A 209 7.38 -1.67 3.40
N ARG A 210 8.57 -1.93 3.95
CA ARG A 210 9.74 -2.37 3.18
C ARG A 210 9.49 -3.77 2.60
N PRO A 211 9.50 -3.96 1.27
CA PRO A 211 9.29 -5.28 0.68
C PRO A 211 10.38 -6.28 1.08
N ILE A 212 10.05 -7.57 1.22
CA ILE A 212 11.03 -8.63 1.54
C ILE A 212 12.16 -8.69 0.51
N TRP A 213 11.84 -8.45 -0.76
CA TRP A 213 12.80 -8.49 -1.86
C TRP A 213 13.64 -7.21 -2.02
N ALA A 214 13.43 -6.20 -1.17
CA ALA A 214 14.12 -4.91 -1.23
C ALA A 214 15.66 -5.04 -1.22
N ASN A 215 16.17 -5.92 -0.37
CA ASN A 215 17.55 -6.38 -0.33
C ASN A 215 17.55 -7.84 0.13
N LEU A 216 17.03 -8.73 -0.73
CA LEU A 216 16.81 -10.13 -0.39
C LEU A 216 18.08 -10.81 0.13
N LYS A 217 19.24 -10.50 -0.47
CA LYS A 217 20.53 -11.08 -0.09
C LYS A 217 20.97 -10.64 1.31
N GLY A 218 20.94 -9.34 1.61
CA GLY A 218 21.32 -8.82 2.93
C GLY A 218 20.36 -9.28 4.02
N LEU A 219 19.05 -9.23 3.73
CA LEU A 219 18.01 -9.74 4.61
C LEU A 219 18.21 -11.23 4.93
N THR A 220 18.47 -12.07 3.93
CA THR A 220 18.63 -13.51 4.15
C THR A 220 19.88 -13.80 4.97
N ARG A 221 21.01 -13.13 4.68
CA ARG A 221 22.24 -13.29 5.46
C ARG A 221 22.04 -12.94 6.93
N ALA A 222 21.37 -11.82 7.22
CA ALA A 222 21.06 -11.45 8.60
C ALA A 222 20.05 -12.42 9.25
N ALA A 223 18.99 -12.80 8.54
CA ALA A 223 17.98 -13.70 9.09
C ALA A 223 18.59 -15.07 9.45
N VAL A 224 19.42 -15.64 8.59
CA VAL A 224 20.14 -16.90 8.85
C VAL A 224 21.19 -16.71 9.96
N GLY A 225 22.02 -15.67 9.87
CA GLY A 225 23.11 -15.42 10.83
C GLY A 225 22.63 -15.17 12.26
N PHE A 226 21.48 -14.51 12.42
CA PHE A 226 20.86 -14.25 13.73
C PHE A 226 19.72 -15.23 14.06
N GLN A 227 19.56 -16.31 13.28
CA GLN A 227 18.53 -17.35 13.47
C GLN A 227 17.14 -16.75 13.71
N ALA A 228 16.76 -15.78 12.88
CA ALA A 228 15.46 -15.14 12.92
C ALA A 228 14.43 -15.99 12.16
N ASP A 229 14.08 -17.13 12.75
CA ASP A 229 13.23 -18.17 12.15
C ASP A 229 11.91 -17.59 11.60
N GLY A 230 11.27 -16.67 12.33
CA GLY A 230 10.04 -16.02 11.86
C GLY A 230 10.21 -15.19 10.58
N ILE A 231 11.40 -14.68 10.32
CA ILE A 231 11.74 -13.96 9.09
C ILE A 231 12.23 -14.94 8.01
N ILE A 232 12.98 -15.98 8.38
CA ILE A 232 13.36 -17.09 7.49
C ILE A 232 12.12 -17.72 6.86
N ASP A 233 11.06 -17.99 7.62
CA ASP A 233 9.79 -18.53 7.12
C ASP A 233 9.12 -17.58 6.10
N ARG A 234 9.17 -16.26 6.35
CA ARG A 234 8.64 -15.25 5.42
C ARG A 234 9.43 -15.20 4.11
N ILE A 235 10.76 -15.25 4.18
CA ILE A 235 11.64 -15.31 2.99
C ILE A 235 11.40 -16.60 2.21
N THR A 236 11.31 -17.72 2.92
CA THR A 236 11.01 -19.06 2.38
C THR A 236 9.69 -19.01 1.59
N SER A 237 8.62 -18.53 2.21
CA SER A 237 7.31 -18.39 1.57
C SER A 237 7.35 -17.47 0.34
N TYR A 238 8.12 -16.38 0.40
CA TYR A 238 8.30 -15.50 -0.76
C TYR A 238 8.95 -16.22 -1.95
N ILE A 239 10.07 -16.93 -1.74
CA ILE A 239 10.78 -17.64 -2.81
C ILE A 239 9.93 -18.77 -3.38
N VAL A 240 9.30 -19.56 -2.50
CA VAL A 240 8.45 -20.69 -2.89
C VAL A 240 7.29 -20.23 -3.78
N ASN A 241 6.63 -19.13 -3.41
CA ASN A 241 5.46 -18.62 -4.12
C ASN A 241 5.79 -17.62 -5.25
N TYR A 242 7.07 -17.38 -5.57
CA TYR A 242 7.44 -16.42 -6.61
C TYR A 242 7.10 -16.96 -8.01
N GLU A 243 6.08 -16.40 -8.66
CA GLU A 243 5.53 -16.93 -9.92
C GLU A 243 6.47 -16.77 -11.12
N SER A 244 7.38 -15.80 -11.09
CA SER A 244 8.25 -15.47 -12.23
C SER A 244 9.49 -16.37 -12.36
N MET A 245 9.67 -17.36 -11.48
CA MET A 245 10.80 -18.30 -11.53
C MET A 245 10.29 -19.74 -11.65
N TYR A 246 10.98 -20.53 -12.48
CA TYR A 246 10.81 -21.98 -12.51
C TYR A 246 11.42 -22.62 -11.25
N MET A 247 11.03 -23.85 -10.96
CA MET A 247 11.42 -24.58 -9.76
C MET A 247 12.93 -24.70 -9.59
N GLU A 248 13.64 -25.07 -10.66
CA GLU A 248 15.08 -25.24 -10.71
C GLU A 248 15.80 -23.91 -10.40
N GLN A 249 15.24 -22.80 -10.90
CA GLN A 249 15.73 -21.45 -10.60
C GLN A 249 15.49 -21.08 -9.14
N LYS A 250 14.34 -21.44 -8.56
CA LYS A 250 14.05 -21.23 -7.14
C LYS A 250 15.02 -22.01 -6.24
N ILE A 251 15.32 -23.26 -6.58
CA ILE A 251 16.29 -24.08 -5.84
C ILE A 251 17.68 -23.48 -5.96
N ALA A 252 18.13 -23.14 -7.17
CA ALA A 252 19.44 -22.52 -7.38
C ALA A 252 19.59 -21.18 -6.63
N GLU A 253 18.53 -20.36 -6.60
CA GLU A 253 18.54 -19.10 -5.86
C GLU A 253 18.54 -19.33 -4.34
N ALA A 254 17.75 -20.28 -3.84
CA ALA A 254 17.76 -20.64 -2.43
C ALA A 254 19.13 -21.16 -1.95
N ILE A 255 19.86 -21.90 -2.80
CA ILE A 255 21.23 -22.34 -2.54
C ILE A 255 22.17 -21.13 -2.45
N LYS A 256 22.11 -20.20 -3.41
CA LYS A 256 22.94 -18.97 -3.39
C LYS A 256 22.67 -18.09 -2.17
N LEU A 257 21.45 -18.12 -1.66
CA LEU A 257 21.03 -17.39 -0.46
C LEU A 257 21.29 -18.16 0.84
N GLU A 258 21.86 -19.37 0.77
CA GLU A 258 22.12 -20.25 1.92
C GLU A 258 20.84 -20.50 2.75
N LEU A 259 19.72 -20.70 2.06
CA LEU A 259 18.40 -20.86 2.66
C LEU A 259 17.92 -22.32 2.55
N PRO A 260 18.40 -23.24 3.41
CA PRO A 260 18.00 -24.65 3.36
C PRO A 260 16.50 -24.82 3.52
N ASN A 261 15.86 -23.88 4.24
CA ASN A 261 14.43 -23.94 4.49
C ASN A 261 13.58 -23.90 3.22
N ALA A 262 13.97 -23.08 2.24
CA ALA A 262 13.30 -22.98 0.95
C ALA A 262 13.58 -24.19 0.06
N ILE A 263 14.81 -24.71 0.05
CA ILE A 263 15.15 -25.90 -0.73
C ILE A 263 14.30 -27.10 -0.25
N GLU A 264 14.23 -27.33 1.06
CA GLU A 264 13.44 -28.43 1.62
C GLU A 264 11.96 -28.31 1.25
N GLU A 265 11.37 -27.10 1.39
CA GLU A 265 9.95 -26.88 1.12
C GLU A 265 9.61 -26.99 -0.38
N LEU A 266 10.47 -26.47 -1.26
CA LEU A 266 10.32 -26.61 -2.70
C LEU A 266 10.28 -28.09 -3.07
N VAL A 267 11.35 -28.84 -2.76
CA VAL A 267 11.47 -30.25 -3.13
C VAL A 267 10.35 -31.09 -2.53
N TYR A 268 10.00 -30.85 -1.27
CA TYR A 268 8.90 -31.56 -0.62
C TYR A 268 7.56 -31.35 -1.32
N LYS A 269 7.22 -30.11 -1.69
CA LYS A 269 5.98 -29.82 -2.42
C LYS A 269 5.98 -30.45 -3.80
N ALA A 270 7.09 -30.37 -4.53
CA ALA A 270 7.22 -30.98 -5.84
C ALA A 270 7.18 -32.52 -5.81
N GLU A 271 7.63 -33.15 -4.74
CA GLU A 271 7.46 -34.60 -4.59
C GLU A 271 5.99 -34.95 -4.27
N GLN A 272 5.32 -34.16 -3.42
CA GLN A 272 3.91 -34.35 -3.07
C GLN A 272 2.97 -34.23 -4.28
N ASP A 273 3.23 -33.26 -5.18
CA ASP A 273 2.41 -33.05 -6.38
C ASP A 273 2.87 -33.88 -7.60
N GLY A 274 3.96 -34.65 -7.46
CA GLY A 274 4.53 -35.50 -8.51
C GLY A 274 5.46 -34.78 -9.50
N TYR A 275 5.57 -33.45 -9.42
CA TYR A 275 6.39 -32.64 -10.32
C TYR A 275 7.89 -32.98 -10.22
N TRP A 276 8.39 -33.36 -9.04
CA TRP A 276 9.79 -33.72 -8.82
C TRP A 276 10.20 -34.91 -9.70
N VAL A 277 9.37 -35.96 -9.74
CA VAL A 277 9.63 -37.15 -10.56
C VAL A 277 9.68 -36.79 -12.05
N ASP A 278 8.83 -35.88 -12.50
CA ASP A 278 8.78 -35.44 -13.89
C ASP A 278 10.04 -34.65 -14.29
N ILE A 279 10.53 -33.75 -13.43
CA ILE A 279 11.77 -33.00 -13.70
C ILE A 279 12.99 -33.95 -13.79
N ILE A 280 13.08 -34.96 -12.90
CA ILE A 280 14.14 -35.98 -12.96
C ILE A 280 14.07 -36.77 -14.26
N ARG A 281 12.87 -37.19 -14.68
CA ARG A 281 12.67 -37.91 -15.95
C ARG A 281 13.06 -37.07 -17.17
N ASN A 282 12.89 -35.74 -17.09
CA ASN A 282 13.28 -34.81 -18.13
C ASN A 282 14.78 -34.47 -18.15
N GLY A 283 15.58 -35.09 -17.28
CA GLY A 283 17.03 -35.06 -17.35
C GLY A 283 17.73 -34.27 -16.25
N LEU A 284 17.00 -33.72 -15.26
CA LEU A 284 17.62 -33.10 -14.10
C LEU A 284 18.42 -34.14 -13.30
N ASN A 285 19.69 -33.84 -13.03
CA ASN A 285 20.49 -34.56 -12.05
C ASN A 285 20.79 -33.63 -10.86
N PRO A 286 20.03 -33.71 -9.76
CA PRO A 286 20.16 -32.78 -8.62
C PRO A 286 21.54 -32.84 -7.95
N GLU A 287 22.17 -34.01 -7.92
CA GLU A 287 23.51 -34.16 -7.32
C GLU A 287 24.57 -33.40 -8.13
N LEU A 288 24.50 -33.49 -9.46
CA LEU A 288 25.41 -32.76 -10.35
C LEU A 288 25.10 -31.25 -10.40
N GLU A 289 23.83 -30.85 -10.40
CA GLU A 289 23.44 -29.45 -10.54
C GLU A 289 23.54 -28.65 -9.25
N TYR A 290 23.19 -29.26 -8.11
CA TYR A 290 23.11 -28.57 -6.81
C TYR A 290 24.24 -28.96 -5.85
N GLY A 291 25.01 -29.99 -6.19
CA GLY A 291 26.13 -30.49 -5.41
C GLY A 291 25.74 -31.54 -4.37
N ASP A 292 26.69 -32.43 -4.10
CA ASP A 292 26.55 -33.60 -3.21
C ASP A 292 26.02 -33.23 -1.82
N ALA A 293 26.54 -32.15 -1.21
CA ALA A 293 26.14 -31.74 0.14
C ALA A 293 24.66 -31.35 0.24
N ILE A 294 24.16 -30.56 -0.73
CA ILE A 294 22.76 -30.13 -0.78
C ILE A 294 21.86 -31.32 -1.08
N TYR A 295 22.27 -32.16 -2.03
CA TYR A 295 21.51 -33.34 -2.42
C TYR A 295 21.31 -34.31 -1.26
N ASN A 296 22.39 -34.70 -0.58
CA ASN A 296 22.34 -35.67 0.50
C ASN A 296 21.75 -35.12 1.79
N SER A 297 22.01 -33.86 2.13
CA SER A 297 21.67 -33.31 3.46
C SER A 297 20.29 -32.64 3.50
N ILE A 298 19.74 -32.23 2.35
CA ILE A 298 18.49 -31.46 2.29
C ILE A 298 17.48 -32.14 1.36
N ILE A 299 17.85 -32.39 0.10
CA ILE A 299 16.93 -32.87 -0.94
C ILE A 299 16.44 -34.29 -0.62
N LEU A 300 17.33 -35.25 -0.40
CA LEU A 300 16.96 -36.64 -0.11
C LEU A 300 16.08 -36.77 1.15
N PRO A 301 16.41 -36.13 2.29
CA PRO A 301 15.53 -36.11 3.45
C PRO A 301 14.15 -35.51 3.17
N ALA A 302 14.06 -34.41 2.40
CA ALA A 302 12.79 -33.79 2.04
C ALA A 302 11.90 -34.73 1.23
N ILE A 303 12.47 -35.43 0.25
CA ILE A 303 11.76 -36.42 -0.58
C ILE A 303 11.29 -37.60 0.27
N ALA A 304 12.17 -38.14 1.13
CA ALA A 304 11.80 -39.25 2.01
C ALA A 304 10.63 -38.85 2.94
N LYS A 305 10.67 -37.62 3.46
CA LYS A 305 9.59 -37.05 4.28
C LYS A 305 8.30 -36.88 3.48
N ALA A 306 8.36 -36.35 2.26
CA ALA A 306 7.20 -36.24 1.38
C ALA A 306 6.54 -37.60 1.11
N LYS A 307 7.33 -38.64 0.79
CA LYS A 307 6.80 -39.99 0.52
C LYS A 307 6.13 -40.67 1.72
N SER A 308 6.52 -40.27 2.94
CA SER A 308 6.03 -40.86 4.18
C SER A 308 4.82 -40.15 4.77
N LEU A 309 4.53 -38.91 4.34
CA LEU A 309 3.42 -38.11 4.86
C LEU A 309 2.25 -38.04 3.88
N PRO A 310 1.00 -37.98 4.37
CA PRO A 310 -0.16 -37.77 3.51
C PRO A 310 -0.09 -36.47 2.70
N LEU A 311 -0.71 -36.50 1.52
CA LEU A 311 -0.85 -35.34 0.63
C LEU A 311 -1.41 -34.13 1.39
N GLY A 312 -0.76 -32.97 1.21
CA GLY A 312 -1.17 -31.71 1.82
C GLY A 312 -0.67 -31.49 3.25
N THR A 313 0.04 -32.46 3.84
CA THR A 313 0.70 -32.25 5.14
C THR A 313 1.83 -31.23 4.98
N PRO A 314 1.87 -30.14 5.78
CA PRO A 314 2.97 -29.19 5.70
C PRO A 314 4.28 -29.82 6.19
N ILE A 315 5.40 -29.44 5.57
CA ILE A 315 6.72 -29.96 5.93
C ILE A 315 7.18 -29.48 7.32
N ARG A 316 6.76 -28.29 7.73
CA ARG A 316 7.08 -27.66 9.02
C ARG A 316 5.85 -27.00 9.61
N ASP A 317 5.81 -26.94 10.94
CA ASP A 317 4.89 -26.08 11.64
C ASP A 317 5.24 -24.60 11.37
N GLN A 318 4.23 -23.74 11.34
CA GLN A 318 4.46 -22.29 11.29
C GLN A 318 5.20 -21.84 12.55
N PHE A 319 6.22 -21.00 12.38
CA PHE A 319 6.96 -20.42 13.52
C PHE A 319 6.03 -19.64 14.45
N PHE A 320 5.20 -18.76 13.88
CA PHE A 320 4.20 -18.02 14.65
C PHE A 320 2.89 -18.80 14.72
N LYS A 321 2.48 -19.12 15.96
CA LYS A 321 1.20 -19.75 16.25
C LYS A 321 0.17 -18.70 16.68
N GLU A 322 -1.11 -19.04 16.59
CA GLU A 322 -2.18 -18.18 17.12
C GLU A 322 -1.95 -17.96 18.63
N ILE A 323 -1.97 -16.69 19.04
CA ILE A 323 -1.62 -16.29 20.40
C ILE A 323 -2.90 -16.27 21.25
N ASN A 324 -2.89 -16.93 22.40
CA ASN A 324 -3.94 -16.74 23.40
C ASN A 324 -3.47 -15.72 24.44
N PHE A 325 -3.86 -14.45 24.25
CA PHE A 325 -3.47 -13.35 25.13
C PHE A 325 -4.02 -13.46 26.56
N ARG A 326 -4.93 -14.39 26.86
CA ARG A 326 -5.47 -14.55 28.22
C ARG A 326 -4.61 -15.45 29.10
N ILE A 327 -3.65 -16.17 28.51
CA ILE A 327 -2.78 -17.09 29.22
C ILE A 327 -1.48 -16.36 29.58
N PRO A 328 -1.08 -16.30 30.86
CA PRO A 328 0.19 -15.73 31.25
C PRO A 328 1.36 -16.51 30.64
N PRO A 329 2.53 -15.87 30.43
CA PRO A 329 3.74 -16.58 30.05
C PRO A 329 4.08 -17.63 31.13
N LYS A 330 4.69 -18.75 30.70
CA LYS A 330 5.05 -19.85 31.61
C LYS A 330 6.14 -19.47 32.62
N ASN A 331 6.91 -18.44 32.33
CA ASN A 331 7.98 -17.93 33.19
C ASN A 331 7.52 -16.62 33.83
N ASP A 332 7.51 -16.56 35.16
CA ASP A 332 7.09 -15.37 35.91
C ASP A 332 8.04 -14.16 35.71
N ASN A 333 9.26 -14.39 35.22
CA ASN A 333 10.27 -13.36 34.89
C ASN A 333 10.35 -13.06 33.39
N ASP A 334 9.25 -13.22 32.65
CA ASP A 334 9.23 -12.85 31.23
C ASP A 334 9.19 -11.32 31.05
N ASN A 335 10.37 -10.73 30.85
CA ASN A 335 10.54 -9.29 30.63
C ASN A 335 9.98 -8.82 29.27
N ASP A 336 9.70 -9.72 28.34
CA ASP A 336 9.22 -9.39 27.00
C ASP A 336 7.69 -9.21 26.95
N THR A 337 6.99 -9.58 28.02
CA THR A 337 5.53 -9.49 28.16
C THR A 337 5.12 -8.33 29.07
N VAL A 338 3.97 -7.71 28.76
CA VAL A 338 3.32 -6.69 29.59
C VAL A 338 1.82 -6.98 29.69
N VAL A 339 1.21 -6.58 30.80
CA VAL A 339 -0.24 -6.74 31.00
C VAL A 339 -1.00 -5.53 30.47
N LEU A 340 -1.98 -5.81 29.62
CA LEU A 340 -3.02 -4.89 29.17
C LEU A 340 -4.36 -5.26 29.81
N ILE A 341 -4.97 -4.33 30.52
CA ILE A 341 -6.27 -4.50 31.17
C ILE A 341 -7.35 -3.90 30.28
N VAL A 342 -8.33 -4.72 29.90
CA VAL A 342 -9.52 -4.33 29.15
C VAL A 342 -10.75 -4.73 29.93
N ASN A 343 -11.56 -3.76 30.37
CA ASN A 343 -12.77 -4.02 31.18
C ASN A 343 -12.52 -4.98 32.36
N GLY A 344 -11.38 -4.83 33.05
CA GLY A 344 -10.98 -5.66 34.19
C GLY A 344 -10.35 -7.01 33.83
N ILE A 345 -10.30 -7.39 32.54
CA ILE A 345 -9.67 -8.63 32.08
C ILE A 345 -8.22 -8.35 31.70
N LYS A 346 -7.31 -9.19 32.23
CA LYS A 346 -5.87 -9.12 31.93
C LYS A 346 -5.56 -9.85 30.63
N LEU A 347 -4.85 -9.16 29.74
CA LEU A 347 -4.26 -9.69 28.51
C LEU A 347 -2.74 -9.56 28.60
N TYR A 348 -2.01 -10.60 28.20
CA TYR A 348 -0.56 -10.69 28.21
C TYR A 348 -0.06 -10.48 26.78
N VAL A 349 0.56 -9.33 26.52
CA VAL A 349 0.94 -8.88 25.17
C VAL A 349 2.43 -8.58 25.11
N ASN A 350 3.03 -8.71 23.92
CA ASN A 350 4.45 -8.41 23.75
C ASN A 350 4.72 -6.91 23.95
N ARG A 351 5.64 -6.58 24.86
CA ARG A 351 6.00 -5.20 25.21
C ARG A 351 6.51 -4.40 24.02
N GLY A 352 7.34 -5.02 23.19
CA GLY A 352 7.91 -4.40 21.99
C GLY A 352 6.84 -4.02 20.98
N ILE A 353 5.87 -4.91 20.71
CA ILE A 353 4.74 -4.64 19.80
C ILE A 353 3.89 -3.47 20.31
N MET A 354 3.68 -3.37 21.62
CA MET A 354 2.93 -2.25 22.19
C MET A 354 3.71 -0.94 22.10
N LYS A 355 5.03 -0.96 22.36
CA LYS A 355 5.90 0.23 22.25
C LYS A 355 5.85 0.86 20.86
N ILE A 356 5.99 0.05 19.80
CA ILE A 356 5.92 0.54 18.40
C ILE A 356 4.51 0.98 17.97
N ASN A 357 3.48 0.65 18.74
CA ASN A 357 2.10 1.09 18.55
C ASN A 357 1.66 2.07 19.66
N ASN A 358 2.59 2.87 20.17
CA ASN A 358 2.34 3.95 21.12
C ASN A 358 1.71 3.50 22.45
N ASP A 359 2.45 2.71 23.22
CA ASP A 359 2.03 2.28 24.57
C ASP A 359 1.84 3.43 25.57
N THR A 360 2.31 4.64 25.26
CA THR A 360 2.28 5.79 26.17
C THR A 360 0.89 6.38 26.35
N MET A 361 -0.01 6.17 25.37
CA MET A 361 -1.40 6.65 25.43
C MET A 361 -2.30 5.80 26.34
N PHE A 362 -1.83 4.63 26.78
CA PHE A 362 -2.57 3.78 27.70
C PHE A 362 -2.48 4.30 29.13
N GLY A 363 -3.62 4.24 29.84
CA GLY A 363 -3.65 4.50 31.27
C GLY A 363 -2.76 3.50 32.00
N ARG A 364 -2.24 3.88 33.18
CA ARG A 364 -1.37 3.02 33.98
C ARG A 364 -1.99 2.72 35.33
N SER A 365 -1.97 1.45 35.73
CA SER A 365 -2.32 1.04 37.09
C SER A 365 -1.17 1.34 38.06
N ASN A 366 -1.42 1.20 39.37
CA ASN A 366 -0.38 1.32 40.40
C ASN A 366 0.73 0.27 40.25
N GLU A 367 0.43 -0.87 39.60
CA GLU A 367 1.38 -1.94 39.30
C GLU A 367 2.09 -1.73 37.94
N GLY A 368 1.88 -0.59 37.27
CA GLY A 368 2.45 -0.28 35.96
C GLY A 368 1.74 -0.95 34.76
N HIS A 369 0.74 -1.81 35.01
CA HIS A 369 -0.08 -2.42 33.95
C HIS A 369 -0.78 -1.37 33.08
N MET A 370 -0.84 -1.64 31.78
CA MET A 370 -1.56 -0.79 30.81
C MET A 370 -3.07 -0.98 30.98
N ILE A 371 -3.83 0.10 30.80
CA ILE A 371 -5.28 0.11 30.89
C ILE A 371 -5.85 0.70 29.61
N ALA A 372 -6.59 -0.13 28.86
CA ALA A 372 -7.40 0.32 27.74
C ALA A 372 -8.75 0.84 28.27
N GLN A 373 -9.00 2.12 28.06
CA GLN A 373 -10.26 2.79 28.33
C GLN A 373 -11.18 2.66 27.11
N VAL A 374 -12.42 2.25 27.37
CA VAL A 374 -13.46 2.15 26.33
C VAL A 374 -14.20 3.48 26.29
N SER A 375 -14.09 4.21 25.19
CA SER A 375 -14.85 5.45 24.99
C SER A 375 -16.34 5.16 24.78
N CYS A 376 -17.21 6.14 25.04
CA CYS A 376 -18.65 6.02 24.76
C CYS A 376 -18.90 5.69 23.28
N GLU A 377 -18.16 6.34 22.38
CA GLU A 377 -18.27 6.11 20.94
C GLU A 377 -17.92 4.66 20.56
N LEU A 378 -16.83 4.12 21.13
CA LEU A 378 -16.46 2.73 20.90
C LEU A 378 -17.54 1.77 21.45
N ALA A 379 -18.08 2.06 22.63
CA ALA A 379 -19.13 1.25 23.23
C ALA A 379 -20.40 1.24 22.35
N GLU A 380 -20.80 2.38 21.80
CA GLU A 380 -21.93 2.49 20.89
C GLU A 380 -21.72 1.69 19.60
N GLU A 381 -20.55 1.79 18.96
CA GLU A 381 -20.23 0.98 17.78
C GLU A 381 -20.19 -0.52 18.09
N CYS A 382 -19.64 -0.90 19.24
CA CYS A 382 -19.64 -2.29 19.72
C CYS A 382 -21.07 -2.86 19.85
N VAL A 383 -22.01 -2.06 20.36
CA VAL A 383 -23.42 -2.43 20.49
C VAL A 383 -24.06 -2.64 19.11
N LYS A 384 -23.78 -1.77 18.13
CA LYS A 384 -24.33 -1.90 16.76
C LYS A 384 -23.96 -3.22 16.10
N ILE A 385 -22.76 -3.73 16.37
CA ILE A 385 -22.27 -4.99 15.80
C ILE A 385 -22.42 -6.21 16.72
N ASN A 386 -23.05 -6.04 17.89
CA ASN A 386 -23.24 -7.07 18.91
C ASN A 386 -21.92 -7.79 19.30
N LYS A 387 -20.85 -7.03 19.53
CA LYS A 387 -19.55 -7.55 19.99
C LYS A 387 -19.06 -6.74 21.19
N PRO A 388 -18.49 -7.37 22.24
CA PRO A 388 -17.94 -6.62 23.36
C PRO A 388 -16.61 -5.95 22.99
N PRO A 389 -16.23 -4.82 23.63
CA PRO A 389 -14.95 -4.14 23.37
C PRO A 389 -13.72 -5.05 23.49
N LEU A 390 -13.75 -6.02 24.42
CA LEU A 390 -12.67 -7.02 24.56
C LEU A 390 -12.41 -7.80 23.26
N TYR A 391 -13.47 -8.20 22.56
CA TYR A 391 -13.34 -8.94 21.30
C TYR A 391 -12.67 -8.07 20.21
N ILE A 392 -13.01 -6.78 20.18
CA ILE A 392 -12.41 -5.82 19.24
C ILE A 392 -10.92 -5.69 19.50
N ILE A 393 -10.52 -5.53 20.77
CA ILE A 393 -9.11 -5.37 21.14
C ILE A 393 -8.34 -6.67 20.93
N GLU A 394 -8.91 -7.84 21.22
CA GLU A 394 -8.27 -9.12 20.90
C GLU A 394 -8.04 -9.28 19.39
N ALA A 395 -9.01 -8.88 18.55
CA ALA A 395 -8.84 -8.89 17.09
C ALA A 395 -7.73 -7.93 16.63
N LEU A 396 -7.63 -6.74 17.22
CA LEU A 396 -6.53 -5.81 16.97
C LEU A 396 -5.19 -6.44 17.31
N LEU A 397 -5.09 -7.07 18.49
CA LEU A 397 -3.86 -7.69 18.96
C LEU A 397 -3.43 -8.82 18.03
N GLN A 398 -4.36 -9.67 17.56
CA GLN A 398 -4.06 -10.71 16.56
C GLN A 398 -3.55 -10.12 15.23
N HIS A 399 -4.03 -8.93 14.87
CA HIS A 399 -3.62 -8.25 13.65
C HIS A 399 -2.23 -7.61 13.74
N ILE A 400 -1.91 -6.92 14.85
CA ILE A 400 -0.62 -6.22 14.99
C ILE A 400 0.54 -7.15 15.40
N HIS A 401 0.24 -8.36 15.87
CA HIS A 401 1.26 -9.38 16.16
C HIS A 401 1.67 -10.14 14.88
N PRO A 402 2.82 -10.82 14.87
CA PRO A 402 3.36 -11.49 13.67
C PRO A 402 2.42 -12.47 12.94
N PRO A 403 1.47 -13.18 13.57
CA PRO A 403 0.45 -13.95 12.84
C PRO A 403 -0.34 -13.11 11.82
N ASN A 404 -0.41 -11.78 12.05
CA ASN A 404 -1.02 -10.78 11.18
C ASN A 404 -2.41 -11.22 10.69
N LYS A 405 -3.26 -11.63 11.65
CA LYS A 405 -4.59 -12.15 11.34
C LYS A 405 -5.39 -11.09 10.59
N PRO A 406 -6.06 -11.44 9.48
CA PRO A 406 -6.90 -10.48 8.77
C PRO A 406 -8.06 -10.03 9.66
N ILE A 407 -8.41 -8.76 9.53
CA ILE A 407 -9.51 -8.15 10.29
C ILE A 407 -10.82 -8.38 9.54
N GLU A 408 -11.84 -8.85 10.27
CA GLU A 408 -13.20 -8.94 9.73
C GLU A 408 -13.76 -7.54 9.46
N SER A 409 -14.40 -7.34 8.30
CA SER A 409 -15.01 -6.07 7.85
C SER A 409 -15.86 -5.36 8.91
N VAL A 410 -16.67 -6.13 9.65
CA VAL A 410 -17.55 -5.62 10.71
C VAL A 410 -16.79 -4.97 11.87
N LEU A 411 -15.53 -5.30 12.07
CA LEU A 411 -14.69 -4.79 13.15
C LEU A 411 -13.93 -3.50 12.77
N LEU A 412 -13.87 -3.13 11.49
CA LEU A 412 -13.02 -2.03 11.03
C LEU A 412 -13.38 -0.68 11.67
N ARG A 413 -14.68 -0.35 11.78
CA ARG A 413 -15.14 0.92 12.35
C ARG A 413 -14.82 1.05 13.85
N PRO A 414 -15.17 0.09 14.72
CA PRO A 414 -14.78 0.16 16.14
C PRO A 414 -13.25 0.10 16.33
N LEU A 415 -12.53 -0.64 15.49
CA LEU A 415 -11.07 -0.63 15.52
C LEU A 415 -10.47 0.72 15.17
N LEU A 416 -11.05 1.42 14.20
CA LEU A 416 -10.61 2.76 13.81
C LEU A 416 -10.79 3.77 14.96
N ILE A 417 -11.93 3.71 15.66
CA ILE A 417 -12.18 4.51 16.88
C ILE A 417 -11.10 4.25 17.93
N PHE A 418 -10.84 2.97 18.22
CA PHE A 418 -9.85 2.60 19.23
C PHE A 418 -8.45 3.04 18.83
N CYS A 419 -8.00 2.71 17.61
CA CYS A 419 -6.66 3.04 17.14
C CYS A 419 -6.43 4.56 17.09
N ASN A 420 -7.45 5.33 16.73
CA ASN A 420 -7.37 6.80 16.74
C ASN A 420 -7.24 7.36 18.16
N ALA A 421 -8.00 6.83 19.13
CA ALA A 421 -7.92 7.25 20.53
C ALA A 421 -6.54 6.99 21.16
N TYR A 422 -5.84 5.96 20.70
CA TYR A 422 -4.51 5.57 21.16
C TYR A 422 -3.36 6.03 20.25
N HIS A 423 -3.66 6.80 19.19
CA HIS A 423 -2.68 7.22 18.17
C HIS A 423 -1.82 6.05 17.63
N MET A 424 -2.47 4.92 17.32
CA MET A 424 -1.83 3.74 16.75
C MET A 424 -1.73 3.88 15.22
N GLU A 425 -0.87 4.78 14.73
CA GLU A 425 -0.78 5.14 13.30
C GLU A 425 -0.53 3.92 12.39
N ASN A 426 0.33 2.99 12.81
CA ASN A 426 0.63 1.77 12.04
C ASN A 426 -0.62 0.90 11.85
N ALA A 427 -1.43 0.74 12.90
CA ALA A 427 -2.69 0.01 12.85
C ALA A 427 -3.74 0.77 12.02
N MET A 428 -3.84 2.09 12.17
CA MET A 428 -4.75 2.92 11.38
C MET A 428 -4.48 2.80 9.87
N ASN A 429 -3.21 2.90 9.46
CA ASN A 429 -2.81 2.73 8.06
C ASN A 429 -3.17 1.33 7.51
N SER A 430 -3.11 0.30 8.36
CA SER A 430 -3.52 -1.05 7.97
C SER A 430 -5.05 -1.15 7.81
N ILE A 431 -5.81 -0.62 8.78
CA ILE A 431 -7.28 -0.57 8.76
C ILE A 431 -7.79 0.23 7.56
N GLU A 432 -7.15 1.35 7.23
CA GLU A 432 -7.44 2.13 6.02
C GLU A 432 -7.31 1.26 4.77
N GLY A 433 -6.25 0.46 4.69
CA GLY A 433 -6.04 -0.50 3.59
C GLY A 433 -7.21 -1.49 3.42
N TYR A 434 -7.80 -1.98 4.52
CA TYR A 434 -9.01 -2.82 4.47
C TYR A 434 -10.24 -2.03 4.02
N LEU A 435 -10.45 -0.81 4.53
CA LEU A 435 -11.57 0.05 4.12
C LEU A 435 -11.51 0.41 2.62
N ILE A 436 -10.32 0.61 2.07
CA ILE A 436 -10.08 0.83 0.62
C ILE A 436 -10.49 -0.37 -0.23
N GLN A 437 -10.49 -1.58 0.34
CA GLN A 437 -10.93 -2.80 -0.35
C GLN A 437 -12.43 -3.02 -0.28
N GLU A 438 -13.15 -2.32 0.61
CA GLU A 438 -14.61 -2.39 0.70
C GLU A 438 -15.27 -1.39 -0.25
N PRO A 439 -15.85 -1.83 -1.38
CA PRO A 439 -16.61 -0.93 -2.24
C PRO A 439 -17.91 -0.49 -1.54
N PRO A 440 -18.34 0.77 -1.70
CA PRO A 440 -19.64 1.22 -1.24
C PRO A 440 -20.74 0.42 -1.95
N VAL A 441 -21.74 -0.02 -1.18
CA VAL A 441 -22.89 -0.80 -1.69
C VAL A 441 -24.18 0.03 -1.78
N SER A 442 -24.16 1.26 -1.26
CA SER A 442 -25.27 2.20 -1.34
C SER A 442 -24.76 3.65 -1.28
N PRO A 443 -25.57 4.64 -1.68
CA PRO A 443 -25.21 6.05 -1.54
C PRO A 443 -24.91 6.45 -0.09
N GLU A 444 -25.65 5.93 0.88
CA GLU A 444 -25.46 6.23 2.31
C GLU A 444 -24.11 5.69 2.82
N ARG A 445 -23.77 4.45 2.44
CA ARG A 445 -22.46 3.86 2.76
C ARG A 445 -21.31 4.59 2.04
N PHE A 446 -21.59 5.21 0.89
CA PHE A 446 -20.60 6.02 0.20
C PHE A 446 -20.33 7.33 0.94
N ILE A 447 -21.38 8.02 1.44
CA ILE A 447 -21.23 9.20 2.31
C ILE A 447 -20.45 8.84 3.57
N GLU A 448 -20.83 7.75 4.24
CA GLU A 448 -20.15 7.27 5.45
C GLU A 448 -18.64 7.07 5.19
N SER A 449 -18.27 6.56 4.02
CA SER A 449 -16.86 6.35 3.67
C SER A 449 -16.08 7.68 3.58
N PHE A 450 -16.71 8.77 3.14
CA PHE A 450 -16.14 10.12 3.19
C PHE A 450 -16.14 10.69 4.61
N GLU A 451 -17.21 10.49 5.39
CA GLU A 451 -17.27 10.92 6.80
C GLU A 451 -16.17 10.27 7.64
N LEU A 452 -15.91 8.97 7.45
CA LEU A 452 -14.80 8.27 8.09
C LEU A 452 -13.45 8.85 7.67
N ALA A 453 -13.28 9.14 6.38
CA ALA A 453 -12.03 9.68 5.87
C ALA A 453 -11.73 11.09 6.41
N GLU A 454 -12.74 11.94 6.53
CA GLU A 454 -12.63 13.26 7.17
C GLU A 454 -12.34 13.13 8.67
N LYS A 455 -13.09 12.28 9.37
CA LYS A 455 -13.02 12.15 10.83
C LYS A 455 -11.67 11.63 11.33
N TYR A 456 -11.07 10.69 10.60
CA TYR A 456 -9.84 10.00 11.00
C TYR A 456 -8.65 10.33 10.09
N SER A 457 -8.77 11.36 9.24
CA SER A 457 -7.72 11.79 8.30
C SER A 457 -7.19 10.67 7.39
N LEU A 458 -8.09 9.83 6.87
CA LEU A 458 -7.76 8.69 6.00
C LEU A 458 -7.66 9.14 4.54
N GLU A 459 -6.51 9.71 4.17
CA GLU A 459 -6.31 10.31 2.85
C GLU A 459 -6.43 9.32 1.67
N ASN A 460 -5.99 8.08 1.84
CA ASN A 460 -6.07 7.07 0.78
C ASN A 460 -7.50 6.56 0.63
N LEU A 461 -8.24 6.39 1.72
CA LEU A 461 -9.67 6.09 1.66
C LEU A 461 -10.41 7.20 0.90
N PHE A 462 -10.12 8.45 1.24
CA PHE A 462 -10.69 9.62 0.57
C PHE A 462 -10.42 9.62 -0.94
N ARG A 463 -9.15 9.53 -1.35
CA ARG A 463 -8.74 9.55 -2.77
C ARG A 463 -9.28 8.34 -3.55
N ARG A 464 -9.31 7.15 -2.93
CA ARG A 464 -9.91 5.96 -3.53
C ARG A 464 -11.40 6.15 -3.78
N ASN A 465 -12.13 6.73 -2.82
CA ASN A 465 -13.55 7.03 -2.98
C ASN A 465 -13.82 8.08 -4.06
N LEU A 466 -12.96 9.11 -4.18
CA LEU A 466 -13.00 10.04 -5.32
C LEU A 466 -12.81 9.33 -6.66
N HIS A 467 -11.88 8.38 -6.76
CA HIS A 467 -11.68 7.58 -7.97
C HIS A 467 -12.88 6.67 -8.30
N ARG A 468 -13.57 6.14 -7.27
CA ARG A 468 -14.78 5.32 -7.43
C ARG A 468 -15.95 6.11 -8.02
N ILE A 469 -16.07 7.41 -7.74
CA ILE A 469 -17.10 8.30 -8.33
C ILE A 469 -17.04 8.29 -9.85
N GLU A 470 -15.83 8.33 -10.41
CA GLU A 470 -15.60 8.37 -11.86
C GLU A 470 -15.77 6.99 -12.52
N ASN A 471 -15.63 5.91 -11.75
CA ASN A 471 -15.54 4.54 -12.27
C ASN A 471 -16.62 3.63 -11.67
N SER A 472 -16.22 2.72 -10.77
CA SER A 472 -17.06 1.60 -10.29
C SER A 472 -18.34 2.00 -9.56
N CYS A 473 -18.41 3.19 -8.98
CA CYS A 473 -19.54 3.67 -8.17
C CYS A 473 -20.23 4.91 -8.76
N ARG A 474 -20.04 5.19 -10.06
CA ARG A 474 -20.68 6.34 -10.74
C ARG A 474 -22.21 6.37 -10.57
N HIS A 475 -22.83 5.20 -10.54
CA HIS A 475 -24.28 5.03 -10.35
C HIS A 475 -24.77 5.45 -8.95
N PHE A 476 -23.90 5.48 -7.93
CA PHE A 476 -24.24 5.98 -6.59
C PHE A 476 -23.94 7.47 -6.42
N ALA A 477 -23.10 8.07 -7.26
CA ALA A 477 -22.60 9.44 -7.06
C ALA A 477 -23.72 10.50 -7.07
N LEU A 478 -24.64 10.45 -8.04
CA LEU A 478 -25.74 11.42 -8.11
C LEU A 478 -26.74 11.25 -6.93
N PRO A 479 -27.22 10.04 -6.60
CA PRO A 479 -28.01 9.82 -5.39
C PRO A 479 -27.31 10.30 -4.11
N MET A 480 -26.00 10.09 -4.01
CA MET A 480 -25.18 10.52 -2.88
C MET A 480 -25.16 12.05 -2.74
N ILE A 481 -24.91 12.78 -3.84
CA ILE A 481 -24.86 14.25 -3.85
C ILE A 481 -26.21 14.87 -3.43
N ASN A 482 -27.31 14.23 -3.82
CA ASN A 482 -28.67 14.70 -3.48
C ASN A 482 -29.12 14.31 -2.07
N HIS A 483 -28.37 13.47 -1.36
CA HIS A 483 -28.73 12.98 -0.04
C HIS A 483 -28.55 14.07 1.04
N ALA A 484 -29.43 14.09 2.05
CA ALA A 484 -29.40 15.11 3.11
C ALA A 484 -28.08 15.15 3.88
N ASN A 485 -27.44 13.99 4.10
CA ASN A 485 -26.16 13.91 4.80
C ASN A 485 -24.97 14.43 3.97
N PHE A 486 -25.08 14.60 2.65
CA PHE A 486 -23.98 15.15 1.84
C PHE A 486 -23.59 16.57 2.32
N LYS A 487 -24.58 17.36 2.77
CA LYS A 487 -24.36 18.70 3.34
C LYS A 487 -23.58 18.69 4.66
N LYS A 488 -23.44 17.54 5.32
CA LYS A 488 -22.70 17.40 6.58
C LYS A 488 -21.19 17.23 6.37
N LEU A 489 -20.76 16.77 5.18
CA LEU A 489 -19.34 16.68 4.81
C LEU A 489 -18.71 18.07 4.80
N MET A 490 -17.39 18.15 4.95
CA MET A 490 -16.67 19.43 4.82
C MET A 490 -16.81 20.02 3.41
N GLU A 491 -16.79 21.35 3.31
CA GLU A 491 -16.93 22.05 2.02
C GLU A 491 -15.88 21.60 1.00
N GLN A 492 -14.62 21.50 1.42
CA GLN A 492 -13.53 21.04 0.58
C GLN A 492 -13.77 19.63 -0.01
N THR A 493 -14.33 18.72 0.78
CA THR A 493 -14.69 17.37 0.34
C THR A 493 -15.80 17.40 -0.68
N ARG A 494 -16.87 18.16 -0.41
CA ARG A 494 -17.99 18.30 -1.35
C ARG A 494 -17.52 18.85 -2.69
N SER A 495 -16.69 19.89 -2.69
CA SER A 495 -16.13 20.46 -3.91
C SER A 495 -15.30 19.45 -4.70
N GLN A 496 -14.49 18.62 -4.03
CA GLN A 496 -13.73 17.55 -4.70
C GLN A 496 -14.64 16.44 -5.25
N ILE A 497 -15.69 16.06 -4.53
CA ILE A 497 -16.68 15.09 -5.02
C ILE A 497 -17.37 15.61 -6.29
N LEU A 498 -17.77 16.88 -6.31
CA LEU A 498 -18.40 17.52 -7.46
C LEU A 498 -17.43 17.64 -8.64
N ASP A 499 -16.17 18.02 -8.41
CA ASP A 499 -15.13 18.00 -9.46
C ASP A 499 -15.02 16.61 -10.10
N ARG A 500 -14.93 15.56 -9.28
CA ARG A 500 -14.82 14.19 -9.76
C ARG A 500 -16.05 13.73 -10.54
N PHE A 501 -17.22 14.10 -10.08
CA PHE A 501 -18.47 13.77 -10.75
C PHE A 501 -18.60 14.46 -12.12
N CYS A 502 -18.14 15.71 -12.24
CA CYS A 502 -18.34 16.53 -13.43
C CYS A 502 -17.17 16.50 -14.43
N SER A 503 -15.95 16.18 -14.00
CA SER A 503 -14.74 16.43 -14.80
C SER A 503 -14.46 15.42 -15.92
N GLY A 504 -15.21 14.32 -16.01
CA GLY A 504 -15.08 13.34 -17.11
C GLY A 504 -13.71 12.65 -17.17
N TRP A 505 -13.07 12.43 -16.01
CA TRP A 505 -11.71 11.88 -15.91
C TRP A 505 -11.61 10.35 -15.97
N ALA A 506 -12.74 9.65 -16.08
CA ALA A 506 -12.82 8.18 -16.03
C ALA A 506 -11.87 7.52 -17.05
N VAL A 507 -10.78 6.93 -16.55
CA VAL A 507 -9.83 6.12 -17.33
C VAL A 507 -9.32 4.97 -16.48
N GLY A 508 -9.05 3.84 -17.12
CA GLY A 508 -8.54 2.63 -16.46
C GLY A 508 -9.58 1.89 -15.62
N GLY A 509 -9.13 0.76 -15.04
CA GLY A 509 -9.92 -0.04 -14.11
C GLY A 509 -9.64 0.32 -12.64
N MET A 510 -10.25 -0.42 -11.72
CA MET A 510 -9.99 -0.27 -10.27
C MET A 510 -8.60 -0.77 -9.85
N ASN A 511 -7.93 -1.56 -10.68
CA ASN A 511 -6.64 -2.15 -10.38
C ASN A 511 -5.56 -1.58 -11.31
N PRO A 512 -4.35 -1.31 -10.78
CA PRO A 512 -3.26 -0.81 -11.60
C PRO A 512 -2.90 -1.75 -12.75
N THR A 513 -2.60 -1.15 -13.89
CA THR A 513 -2.25 -1.84 -15.12
C THR A 513 -0.84 -2.42 -15.05
N LYS A 514 -0.65 -3.64 -15.56
CA LYS A 514 0.68 -4.21 -15.81
C LYS A 514 1.29 -3.71 -17.14
N ARG A 515 0.51 -3.00 -17.96
CA ARG A 515 0.94 -2.46 -19.26
C ARG A 515 1.69 -1.15 -19.06
N LEU A 516 2.96 -1.26 -18.70
CA LEU A 516 3.83 -0.09 -18.45
C LEU A 516 4.43 0.49 -19.73
N SER A 517 4.49 -0.28 -20.82
CA SER A 517 4.84 0.24 -22.15
C SER A 517 3.58 0.63 -22.91
N ARG A 518 3.46 1.91 -23.27
CA ARG A 518 2.35 2.49 -24.04
C ARG A 518 2.81 2.94 -25.41
N LEU A 519 1.93 2.84 -26.40
CA LEU A 519 2.13 3.40 -27.74
C LEU A 519 1.12 4.53 -27.91
N LEU A 520 1.60 5.75 -28.15
CA LEU A 520 0.76 6.92 -28.38
C LEU A 520 0.65 7.20 -29.88
N THR A 521 -0.59 7.22 -30.38
CA THR A 521 -0.98 7.54 -31.76
C THR A 521 -2.05 8.63 -31.76
N ILE A 522 -2.21 9.37 -32.87
CA ILE A 522 -3.22 10.44 -32.96
C ILE A 522 -4.65 9.90 -32.90
N GLU A 523 -4.89 8.71 -33.46
CA GLU A 523 -6.21 8.06 -33.48
C GLU A 523 -6.59 7.43 -32.13
N GLY A 524 -5.66 7.40 -31.16
CA GLY A 524 -5.82 6.65 -29.92
C GLY A 524 -5.68 5.14 -30.14
N VAL A 525 -5.66 4.36 -29.05
CA VAL A 525 -5.77 2.90 -29.13
C VAL A 525 -7.25 2.54 -29.10
N ASP A 526 -7.81 2.15 -30.25
CA ASP A 526 -9.15 1.57 -30.36
C ASP A 526 -9.32 0.43 -29.35
N GLY A 527 -9.98 0.70 -28.22
CA GLY A 527 -10.30 -0.33 -27.24
C GLY A 527 -10.66 0.09 -25.82
N ASN A 528 -10.39 1.33 -25.36
CA ASN A 528 -10.52 1.65 -23.93
C ASN A 528 -11.43 2.84 -23.53
N THR A 529 -12.13 3.50 -24.45
CA THR A 529 -13.08 4.59 -24.11
C THR A 529 -14.51 4.24 -24.47
N ALA A 530 -15.07 3.19 -23.84
CA ALA A 530 -16.52 2.99 -23.83
C ALA A 530 -17.29 4.16 -23.17
N ALA A 531 -16.60 5.04 -22.43
CA ALA A 531 -17.19 6.22 -21.81
C ALA A 531 -17.34 7.43 -22.75
N GLU A 532 -16.53 7.54 -23.81
CA GLU A 532 -16.64 8.64 -24.80
C GLU A 532 -17.60 8.30 -25.94
N GLN A 533 -17.93 7.01 -26.15
CA GLN A 533 -18.87 6.55 -27.17
C GLN A 533 -20.32 6.43 -26.68
N ASP A 534 -20.61 6.77 -25.42
CA ASP A 534 -21.99 6.82 -24.97
C ASP A 534 -22.68 8.04 -25.60
N LYS A 535 -23.39 7.81 -26.72
CA LYS A 535 -24.20 8.82 -27.43
C LYS A 535 -25.21 9.54 -26.53
N LYS A 536 -25.47 9.03 -25.32
CA LYS A 536 -26.32 9.68 -24.31
C LYS A 536 -25.58 10.71 -23.44
N LEU A 537 -24.25 10.78 -23.48
CA LEU A 537 -23.44 11.85 -22.88
C LEU A 537 -22.95 12.87 -23.91
N SER A 538 -23.21 12.63 -25.21
CA SER A 538 -22.87 13.54 -26.33
C SER A 538 -23.75 14.80 -26.42
N THR A 539 -24.69 15.01 -25.50
CA THR A 539 -25.63 16.14 -25.53
C THR A 539 -25.00 17.51 -25.25
N PHE A 540 -23.69 17.59 -25.00
CA PHE A 540 -22.97 18.87 -24.86
C PHE A 540 -21.94 19.15 -25.96
N MET A 541 -21.81 18.28 -26.96
CA MET A 541 -20.83 18.46 -28.06
C MET A 541 -21.42 19.14 -29.31
N GLU A 542 -22.72 19.40 -29.36
CA GLU A 542 -23.38 20.05 -30.51
C GLU A 542 -24.13 21.33 -30.12
N ILE A 543 -23.56 22.15 -29.24
CA ILE A 543 -23.99 23.54 -29.15
C ILE A 543 -22.99 24.37 -29.93
N ASP A 544 -23.40 24.74 -31.15
CA ASP A 544 -22.69 25.71 -31.98
C ASP A 544 -22.36 26.93 -31.11
N SER A 545 -21.08 27.27 -30.95
CA SER A 545 -20.68 28.29 -29.97
C SER A 545 -21.29 29.65 -30.30
N GLN A 546 -21.63 29.89 -31.56
CA GLN A 546 -22.36 31.09 -31.98
C GLN A 546 -23.83 31.09 -31.53
N ALA A 547 -24.45 29.92 -31.40
CA ALA A 547 -25.82 29.80 -30.88
C ALA A 547 -25.88 29.91 -29.34
N ALA A 548 -24.80 29.52 -28.63
CA ALA A 548 -24.72 29.66 -27.16
C ALA A 548 -24.24 31.04 -26.68
N PHE A 549 -23.34 31.69 -27.41
CA PHE A 549 -22.64 32.86 -26.92
C PHE A 549 -22.83 34.12 -27.79
N GLY A 550 -23.64 34.06 -28.85
CA GLY A 550 -23.84 35.17 -29.79
C GLY A 550 -22.61 35.41 -30.67
N SER A 551 -22.78 36.16 -31.76
CA SER A 551 -21.65 36.50 -32.63
C SER A 551 -20.81 37.62 -31.99
N SER A 552 -19.52 37.66 -32.32
CA SER A 552 -18.57 38.67 -31.81
C SER A 552 -18.90 40.11 -32.23
N GLU A 553 -19.86 40.31 -33.14
CA GLU A 553 -20.35 41.63 -33.54
C GLU A 553 -21.43 42.17 -32.60
N GLU A 554 -22.05 41.34 -31.77
CA GLU A 554 -23.04 41.76 -30.77
C GLU A 554 -22.40 42.07 -29.39
N ILE A 555 -21.11 41.80 -29.21
CA ILE A 555 -20.37 41.97 -27.94
C ILE A 555 -19.40 43.17 -27.97
N ASN A 556 -19.48 44.06 -28.97
CA ASN A 556 -18.77 45.35 -28.97
C ASN A 556 -19.70 46.56 -28.99
#